data_AF-A0AAQ0J7R5-F1
#
_entry.id   AF-A0AAQ0J7R5-F1
#
_cell.length_a   1.000
_cell.length_b   1.000
_cell.length_c   1.000
_cell.angle_alpha   90.00
_cell.angle_beta   90.00
_cell.angle_gamma   90.00
#
_symmetry.space_group_name_H-M   'P 1'
#
loop_
_entity.id
_entity.type
_entity.pdbx_description
1 polymer ?
#
loop_
_entity_poly.entity_id
_entity_poly.type
_entity_poly.pdbx_seq_one_letter_code
_entity_poly.pdbx_strand_id
1 'polypeptide(L)'
;MHPAHLLLLCLLSLLSGCSSPTSPSHIEAARVTTQSSGQLILYPSIESRPAPTYNWPTPKYPVITNYSFHCHGASRSLSTEESLIFDCDGIKHLAKPFFVHPLLLTIAQLIHHHFPITVEEGYCCPMHYHFLQVSGVPLSEQHCKGLAAIVATQQSISPQILAPILTKLYKGPPLPSKTITLSQTSIQNEDFKITSTFRKNKPILIIEIQNE
;
A
#
# COMPACT_ATOMS: atom_id res chain seq x y z
N MET A 1 -34.95 -34.60 -14.65
CA MET A 1 -34.03 -33.49 -14.33
C MET A 1 -33.78 -32.71 -15.61
N HIS A 2 -34.07 -31.41 -15.63
CA HIS A 2 -33.97 -30.59 -16.84
C HIS A 2 -32.49 -30.36 -17.25
N PRO A 3 -32.17 -30.41 -18.56
CA PRO A 3 -30.80 -30.20 -19.06
C PRO A 3 -30.22 -28.82 -18.74
N ALA A 4 -31.07 -27.83 -18.43
CA ALA A 4 -30.65 -26.51 -17.98
C ALA A 4 -29.92 -26.52 -16.62
N HIS A 5 -30.20 -27.50 -15.74
CA HIS A 5 -29.55 -27.59 -14.43
C HIS A 5 -28.16 -28.23 -14.49
N LEU A 6 -27.89 -29.08 -15.50
CA LEU A 6 -26.59 -29.71 -15.67
C LEU A 6 -25.54 -28.70 -16.17
N LEU A 7 -25.97 -27.77 -17.02
CA LEU A 7 -25.10 -26.76 -17.63
C LEU A 7 -24.64 -25.70 -16.61
N LEU A 8 -25.49 -25.38 -15.62
CA LEU A 8 -25.16 -24.46 -14.53
C LEU A 8 -24.08 -25.03 -13.57
N LEU A 9 -24.08 -26.35 -13.35
CA LEU A 9 -23.09 -27.04 -12.51
C LEU A 9 -21.69 -27.09 -13.16
N CYS A 10 -21.63 -27.24 -14.49
CA CYS A 10 -20.36 -27.21 -15.24
C CYS A 10 -19.74 -25.81 -15.33
N LEU A 11 -20.55 -24.75 -15.34
CA LEU A 11 -20.05 -23.36 -15.40
C LEU A 11 -19.45 -22.90 -14.06
N LEU A 12 -19.95 -23.40 -12.92
CA LEU A 12 -19.41 -23.08 -11.60
C LEU A 12 -18.03 -23.73 -11.34
N SER A 13 -17.69 -24.81 -12.04
CA SER A 13 -16.40 -25.49 -11.88
C SER A 13 -15.25 -24.75 -12.60
N LEU A 14 -15.58 -23.96 -13.64
CA LEU A 14 -14.59 -23.22 -14.45
C LEU A 14 -14.12 -21.90 -13.81
N LEU A 15 -14.72 -21.46 -12.71
CA LEU A 15 -14.36 -20.21 -12.00
C LEU A 15 -13.48 -20.42 -10.77
N SER A 16 -13.02 -21.64 -10.51
CA SER A 16 -12.06 -21.95 -9.43
C SER A 16 -10.62 -21.91 -9.94
N GLY A 17 -10.18 -20.73 -10.39
CA GLY A 17 -8.77 -20.44 -10.66
C GLY A 17 -7.98 -20.29 -9.37
N CYS A 18 -7.67 -21.40 -8.70
CA CYS A 18 -6.69 -21.41 -7.61
C CYS A 18 -5.28 -21.34 -8.23
N SER A 19 -4.64 -20.17 -8.05
CA SER A 19 -3.19 -20.00 -8.17
C SER A 19 -2.49 -21.15 -7.46
N SER A 20 -1.74 -21.96 -8.22
CA SER A 20 -0.87 -22.98 -7.64
C SER A 20 0.40 -22.28 -7.16
N PRO A 21 0.70 -22.25 -5.85
CA PRO A 21 1.92 -21.63 -5.38
C PRO A 21 3.10 -22.56 -5.68
N THR A 22 3.90 -22.18 -6.67
CA THR A 22 5.26 -22.69 -6.88
C THR A 22 6.04 -22.60 -5.58
N SER A 23 6.51 -23.75 -5.07
CA SER A 23 7.29 -23.83 -3.83
C SER A 23 8.68 -24.42 -4.11
N PRO A 24 9.74 -23.93 -3.46
CA PRO A 24 11.13 -24.31 -3.74
C PRO A 24 11.51 -25.62 -3.03
N SER A 25 12.47 -26.36 -3.62
CA SER A 25 12.91 -27.70 -3.21
C SER A 25 14.22 -27.68 -2.41
N HIS A 26 14.36 -28.59 -1.43
CA HIS A 26 15.65 -28.97 -0.85
C HIS A 26 15.85 -30.49 -0.93
N ILE A 27 17.12 -30.89 -1.02
CA ILE A 27 17.61 -32.20 -1.47
C ILE A 27 18.24 -32.93 -0.27
N GLU A 28 17.71 -34.09 0.14
CA GLU A 28 18.44 -35.01 1.03
C GLU A 28 19.32 -35.97 0.19
N ALA A 29 20.60 -36.08 0.56
CA ALA A 29 21.56 -36.88 -0.19
C ALA A 29 21.51 -38.36 0.25
N ALA A 30 20.98 -39.23 -0.61
CA ALA A 30 21.10 -40.67 -0.46
C ALA A 30 22.43 -41.16 -1.04
N ARG A 31 23.12 -42.08 -0.32
CA ARG A 31 24.41 -42.64 -0.73
C ARG A 31 24.18 -43.83 -1.66
N VAL A 32 24.63 -43.73 -2.92
CA VAL A 32 24.55 -44.81 -3.93
C VAL A 32 25.94 -45.09 -4.48
N THR A 33 26.37 -46.35 -4.48
CA THR A 33 27.65 -46.80 -5.08
C THR A 33 27.38 -47.60 -6.35
N THR A 34 28.01 -47.22 -7.47
CA THR A 34 27.92 -47.92 -8.77
C THR A 34 29.27 -48.56 -9.13
N GLN A 35 29.27 -49.71 -9.81
CA GLN A 35 30.49 -50.41 -10.24
C GLN A 35 30.84 -50.19 -11.72
N SER A 36 30.14 -49.31 -12.43
CA SER A 36 30.36 -49.03 -13.86
C SER A 36 30.42 -47.53 -14.11
N SER A 37 31.34 -47.11 -14.98
CA SER A 37 31.75 -45.73 -15.30
C SER A 37 30.70 -44.85 -16.01
N GLY A 38 29.41 -45.03 -15.71
CA GLY A 38 28.32 -44.17 -16.18
C GLY A 38 27.95 -43.11 -15.15
N GLN A 39 27.61 -41.89 -15.62
CA GLN A 39 27.11 -40.82 -14.76
C GLN A 39 25.79 -41.22 -14.09
N LEU A 40 25.78 -41.22 -12.76
CA LEU A 40 24.57 -41.45 -11.96
C LEU A 40 23.96 -40.09 -11.58
N ILE A 41 22.71 -39.83 -11.97
CA ILE A 41 21.95 -38.66 -11.53
C ILE A 41 21.06 -39.09 -10.37
N LEU A 42 21.34 -38.55 -9.18
CA LEU A 42 20.54 -38.80 -7.98
C LEU A 42 19.42 -37.77 -7.88
N TYR A 43 18.17 -38.25 -7.83
CA TYR A 43 17.02 -37.44 -7.46
C TYR A 43 16.71 -37.65 -5.98
N PRO A 44 16.74 -36.60 -5.13
CA PRO A 44 16.36 -36.72 -3.73
C PRO A 44 14.90 -37.15 -3.59
N SER A 45 14.59 -37.92 -2.57
CA SER A 45 13.21 -38.19 -2.17
C SER A 45 12.59 -36.90 -1.64
N ILE A 46 11.56 -36.40 -2.31
CA ILE A 46 10.77 -35.25 -1.86
C ILE A 46 9.65 -35.79 -0.97
N GLU A 47 9.79 -35.67 0.35
CA GLU A 47 8.69 -35.91 1.27
C GLU A 47 7.75 -34.69 1.33
N SER A 48 6.44 -34.91 1.24
CA SER A 48 5.46 -33.85 1.43
C SER A 48 5.33 -33.52 2.91
N ARG A 49 5.72 -32.30 3.30
CA ARG A 49 5.47 -31.76 4.64
C ARG A 49 4.52 -30.56 4.54
N PRO A 50 3.58 -30.40 5.49
CA PRO A 50 2.67 -29.27 5.48
C PRO A 50 3.40 -27.94 5.69
N ALA A 51 2.86 -26.86 5.14
CA ALA A 51 3.37 -25.52 5.38
C ALA A 51 3.38 -25.20 6.88
N PRO A 52 4.41 -24.51 7.39
CA PRO A 52 4.46 -24.15 8.80
C PRO A 52 3.27 -23.25 9.14
N THR A 53 2.42 -23.73 10.05
CA THR A 53 1.34 -22.92 10.63
C THR A 53 1.91 -22.10 11.78
N TYR A 54 2.18 -20.82 11.52
CA TYR A 54 2.53 -19.89 12.57
C TYR A 54 1.27 -19.39 13.27
N ASN A 55 1.19 -19.53 14.60
CA ASN A 55 0.15 -18.91 15.42
C ASN A 55 0.40 -17.40 15.58
N TRP A 56 0.71 -16.70 14.50
CA TRP A 56 0.87 -15.25 14.56
C TRP A 56 -0.51 -14.61 14.70
N PRO A 57 -0.73 -13.77 15.72
CA PRO A 57 -1.97 -13.04 15.84
C PRO A 57 -2.11 -12.16 14.61
N THR A 58 -3.07 -12.48 13.74
CA THR A 58 -3.38 -11.62 12.60
C THR A 58 -4.04 -10.36 13.17
N PRO A 59 -3.47 -9.16 12.93
CA PRO A 59 -4.09 -7.94 13.41
C PRO A 59 -5.50 -7.83 12.83
N LYS A 60 -6.47 -7.42 13.66
CA LYS A 60 -7.88 -7.28 13.26
C LYS A 60 -8.08 -6.24 12.15
N TYR A 61 -7.13 -5.33 11.99
CA TYR A 61 -7.13 -4.28 10.98
C TYR A 61 -5.77 -4.22 10.27
N PRO A 62 -5.74 -3.88 8.97
CA PRO A 62 -4.49 -3.63 8.26
C PRO A 62 -3.65 -2.58 8.98
N VAL A 63 -2.37 -2.84 9.18
CA VAL A 63 -1.47 -1.89 9.82
C VAL A 63 -0.95 -0.91 8.78
N ILE A 64 -1.02 0.38 9.07
CA ILE A 64 -0.37 1.41 8.25
C ILE A 64 1.13 1.39 8.53
N THR A 65 1.92 1.17 7.49
CA THR A 65 3.40 1.14 7.53
C THR A 65 3.96 2.10 6.49
N ASN A 66 5.29 2.32 6.48
CA ASN A 66 5.94 3.09 5.41
C ASN A 66 5.60 2.56 4.02
N TYR A 67 5.46 1.23 3.87
CA TYR A 67 5.11 0.59 2.60
C TYR A 67 3.69 0.91 2.14
N SER A 68 2.81 1.36 3.04
CA SER A 68 1.48 1.86 2.66
C SER A 68 1.55 3.14 1.83
N PHE A 69 2.67 3.87 1.84
CA PHE A 69 2.87 5.14 1.14
C PHE A 69 3.76 5.00 -0.10
N HIS A 70 3.86 3.80 -0.67
CA HIS A 70 4.60 3.63 -1.91
C HIS A 70 3.91 4.37 -3.07
N CYS A 71 4.63 4.53 -4.16
CA CYS A 71 4.09 5.13 -5.38
C CYS A 71 3.08 4.18 -6.04
N HIS A 72 1.93 4.69 -6.49
CA HIS A 72 0.84 3.90 -7.07
C HIS A 72 0.84 3.89 -8.61
N GLY A 73 1.97 4.19 -9.26
CA GLY A 73 2.07 4.14 -10.73
C GLY A 73 1.73 2.77 -11.30
N ALA A 74 1.06 2.76 -12.45
CA ALA A 74 0.39 1.58 -12.99
C ALA A 74 0.92 1.14 -14.37
N SER A 75 2.15 1.52 -14.73
CA SER A 75 2.80 1.17 -16.01
C SER A 75 1.98 1.52 -17.26
N ARG A 76 1.21 2.62 -17.18
CA ARG A 76 0.44 3.19 -18.27
C ARG A 76 1.30 4.02 -19.21
N SER A 77 0.72 4.42 -20.33
CA SER A 77 1.30 5.40 -21.25
C SER A 77 0.24 6.38 -21.72
N LEU A 78 0.66 7.60 -22.05
CA LEU A 78 -0.19 8.67 -22.55
C LEU A 78 0.45 9.29 -23.78
N SER A 79 -0.26 9.26 -24.91
CA SER A 79 0.17 9.95 -26.13
C SER A 79 -0.24 11.41 -26.06
N THR A 80 0.75 12.30 -26.23
CA THR A 80 0.55 13.74 -26.43
C THR A 80 0.84 14.09 -27.88
N GLU A 81 0.60 15.34 -28.29
CA GLU A 81 0.93 15.82 -29.64
C GLU A 81 2.44 15.73 -29.94
N GLU A 82 3.28 15.89 -28.91
CA GLU A 82 4.74 15.99 -29.06
C GLU A 82 5.47 14.69 -28.71
N SER A 83 4.93 13.88 -27.79
CA SER A 83 5.63 12.69 -27.27
C SER A 83 4.72 11.65 -26.64
N LEU A 84 5.28 10.46 -26.41
CA LEU A 84 4.67 9.41 -25.59
C LEU A 84 5.25 9.46 -24.17
N ILE A 85 4.39 9.67 -23.18
CA ILE A 85 4.77 9.75 -21.77
C ILE A 85 4.43 8.44 -21.08
N PHE A 86 5.34 7.94 -20.25
CA PHE A 86 5.18 6.67 -19.53
C PHE A 86 4.99 6.89 -18.04
N ASP A 87 4.10 6.09 -17.47
CA ASP A 87 3.91 5.93 -16.04
C ASP A 87 4.95 4.93 -15.47
N CYS A 88 5.23 5.00 -14.17
CA CYS A 88 6.09 4.03 -13.50
C CYS A 88 5.33 2.75 -13.14
N ASP A 89 6.08 1.71 -12.79
CA ASP A 89 5.57 0.56 -12.06
C ASP A 89 5.78 0.79 -10.56
N GLY A 90 4.75 1.24 -9.87
CA GLY A 90 4.80 1.59 -8.46
C GLY A 90 5.25 0.45 -7.55
N ILE A 91 4.87 -0.79 -7.89
CA ILE A 91 5.25 -1.99 -7.12
C ILE A 91 6.77 -2.20 -7.18
N LYS A 92 7.40 -1.94 -8.33
CA LYS A 92 8.87 -2.05 -8.46
C LYS A 92 9.61 -1.07 -7.55
N HIS A 93 8.98 0.01 -7.11
CA HIS A 93 9.60 0.93 -6.15
C HIS A 93 9.69 0.36 -4.74
N LEU A 94 8.87 -0.64 -4.37
CA LEU A 94 8.97 -1.29 -3.06
C LEU A 94 10.32 -2.01 -2.87
N ALA A 95 10.98 -2.41 -3.97
CA ALA A 95 12.31 -2.99 -3.95
C ALA A 95 13.44 -1.96 -3.74
N LYS A 96 13.11 -0.66 -3.71
CA LYS A 96 14.06 0.44 -3.51
C LYS A 96 13.67 1.24 -2.26
N PRO A 97 14.63 1.84 -1.54
CA PRO A 97 14.30 2.76 -0.47
C PRO A 97 13.59 3.99 -1.04
N PHE A 98 12.45 4.33 -0.46
CA PHE A 98 11.78 5.61 -0.66
C PHE A 98 11.56 6.25 0.70
N PHE A 99 11.57 7.58 0.72
CA PHE A 99 11.41 8.34 1.94
C PHE A 99 9.94 8.68 2.18
N VAL A 100 9.51 8.52 3.44
CA VAL A 100 8.22 8.96 3.95
C VAL A 100 8.52 9.63 5.28
N HIS A 101 8.07 10.87 5.45
CA HIS A 101 8.36 11.60 6.65
C HIS A 101 7.75 10.90 7.89
N PRO A 102 8.50 10.69 8.99
CA PRO A 102 8.00 9.94 10.15
C PRO A 102 6.71 10.51 10.76
N LEU A 103 6.57 11.85 10.76
CA LEU A 103 5.35 12.50 11.24
C LEU A 103 4.13 12.16 10.37
N LEU A 104 4.31 12.02 9.04
CA LEU A 104 3.24 11.63 8.13
C LEU A 104 2.72 10.22 8.43
N LEU A 105 3.65 9.27 8.64
CA LEU A 105 3.31 7.91 9.09
C LEU A 105 2.55 7.95 10.42
N THR A 106 3.07 8.72 11.39
CA THR A 106 2.50 8.81 12.74
C THR A 106 1.08 9.37 12.72
N ILE A 107 0.86 10.45 11.96
CA ILE A 107 -0.47 11.05 11.75
C ILE A 107 -1.43 10.02 11.16
N ALA A 108 -1.02 9.32 10.09
CA ALA A 108 -1.86 8.34 9.43
C ALA A 108 -2.21 7.16 10.34
N GLN A 109 -1.24 6.63 11.10
CA GLN A 109 -1.48 5.57 12.09
C GLN A 109 -2.44 6.01 13.19
N LEU A 110 -2.28 7.24 13.67
CA LEU A 110 -3.12 7.81 14.72
C LEU A 110 -4.57 8.00 14.24
N ILE A 111 -4.76 8.47 13.01
CA ILE A 111 -6.08 8.55 12.38
C ILE A 111 -6.63 7.13 12.16
N HIS A 112 -5.83 6.20 11.61
CA HIS A 112 -6.23 4.82 11.32
C HIS A 112 -6.77 4.09 12.55
N HIS A 113 -6.17 4.33 13.72
CA HIS A 113 -6.61 3.75 14.98
C HIS A 113 -8.05 4.13 15.35
N HIS A 114 -8.50 5.31 14.96
CA HIS A 114 -9.85 5.81 15.23
C HIS A 114 -10.82 5.62 14.06
N PHE A 115 -10.32 5.73 12.83
CA PHE A 115 -11.08 5.62 11.59
C PHE A 115 -10.27 4.80 10.59
N PRO A 116 -10.75 3.63 10.13
CA PRO A 116 -10.05 2.88 9.10
C PRO A 116 -9.80 3.72 7.85
N ILE A 117 -8.54 3.88 7.50
CA ILE A 117 -8.08 4.61 6.30
C ILE A 117 -7.36 3.68 5.34
N THR A 118 -7.42 4.03 4.05
CA THR A 118 -6.60 3.43 2.99
C THR A 118 -5.76 4.54 2.36
N VAL A 119 -4.45 4.34 2.25
CA VAL A 119 -3.58 5.29 1.53
C VAL A 119 -3.83 5.12 0.03
N GLU A 120 -4.31 6.17 -0.63
CA GLU A 120 -4.53 6.19 -2.08
C GLU A 120 -3.29 6.68 -2.84
N GLU A 121 -2.54 7.60 -2.24
CA GLU A 121 -1.29 8.12 -2.78
C GLU A 121 -0.38 8.55 -1.64
N GLY A 122 0.88 8.14 -1.67
CA GLY A 122 1.91 8.51 -0.70
C GLY A 122 3.09 9.20 -1.37
N TYR A 123 4.29 8.64 -1.23
CA TYR A 123 5.44 9.03 -2.03
C TYR A 123 5.15 8.82 -3.52
N CYS A 124 5.42 9.84 -4.35
CA CYS A 124 5.25 9.78 -5.80
C CYS A 124 6.60 9.96 -6.47
N CYS A 125 7.05 9.02 -7.31
CA CYS A 125 8.32 9.21 -8.00
C CYS A 125 8.20 10.31 -9.07
N PRO A 126 9.30 10.98 -9.46
CA PRO A 126 9.26 12.06 -10.45
C PRO A 126 8.59 11.67 -11.78
N MET A 127 8.81 10.43 -12.23
CA MET A 127 8.22 9.92 -13.46
C MET A 127 6.70 9.76 -13.36
N HIS A 128 6.19 9.20 -12.25
CA HIS A 128 4.75 9.09 -12.00
C HIS A 128 4.10 10.46 -11.82
N TYR A 129 4.76 11.34 -11.08
CA TYR A 129 4.29 12.70 -10.85
C TYR A 129 4.11 13.46 -12.17
N HIS A 130 5.12 13.40 -13.05
CA HIS A 130 5.03 14.00 -14.38
C HIS A 130 3.89 13.39 -15.21
N PHE A 131 3.74 12.06 -15.20
CA PHE A 131 2.62 11.38 -15.87
C PHE A 131 1.26 11.87 -15.37
N LEU A 132 1.08 12.03 -14.05
CA LEU A 132 -0.16 12.54 -13.46
C LEU A 132 -0.44 14.00 -13.83
N GLN A 133 0.58 14.85 -13.83
CA GLN A 133 0.45 16.26 -14.24
C GLN A 133 -0.05 16.36 -15.68
N VAL A 134 0.55 15.63 -16.62
CA VAL A 134 0.13 15.66 -18.02
C VAL A 134 -1.25 15.00 -18.22
N SER A 135 -1.61 14.03 -17.36
CA SER A 135 -2.96 13.44 -17.32
C SER A 135 -4.02 14.37 -16.69
N GLY A 136 -3.66 15.58 -16.28
CA GLY A 136 -4.58 16.54 -15.65
C GLY A 136 -5.01 16.15 -14.23
N VAL A 137 -4.27 15.25 -13.55
CA VAL A 137 -4.55 14.85 -12.17
C VAL A 137 -3.78 15.78 -11.23
N PRO A 138 -4.45 16.65 -10.45
CA PRO A 138 -3.76 17.54 -9.54
C PRO A 138 -3.16 16.74 -8.37
N LEU A 139 -1.86 16.91 -8.15
CA LEU A 139 -1.11 16.34 -7.04
C LEU A 139 -0.08 17.36 -6.54
N SER A 140 0.07 17.48 -5.22
CA SER A 140 1.06 18.36 -4.60
C SER A 140 2.47 17.83 -4.84
N GLU A 141 3.43 18.71 -5.10
CA GLU A 141 4.85 18.32 -5.25
C GLU A 141 5.42 17.73 -3.95
N GLN A 142 4.77 17.97 -2.80
CA GLN A 142 5.14 17.37 -1.52
C GLN A 142 5.10 15.83 -1.54
N HIS A 143 4.32 15.22 -2.44
CA HIS A 143 4.35 13.77 -2.66
C HIS A 143 5.70 13.28 -3.19
N CYS A 144 6.39 14.08 -4.03
CA CYS A 144 7.73 13.75 -4.53
C CYS A 144 8.80 13.77 -3.43
N LYS A 145 8.53 14.50 -2.34
CA LYS A 145 9.42 14.62 -1.18
C LYS A 145 9.05 13.66 -0.05
N GLY A 146 8.01 12.85 -0.20
CA GLY A 146 7.51 11.98 0.89
C GLY A 146 6.88 12.76 2.05
N LEU A 147 6.44 14.00 1.81
CA LEU A 147 5.88 14.92 2.79
C LEU A 147 4.35 15.06 2.67
N ALA A 148 3.72 14.34 1.74
CA ALA A 148 2.27 14.35 1.60
C ALA A 148 1.68 12.95 1.37
N ALA A 149 0.44 12.80 1.78
CA ALA A 149 -0.37 11.62 1.50
C ALA A 149 -1.83 11.98 1.27
N ILE A 150 -2.50 11.17 0.45
CA ILE A 150 -3.94 11.18 0.28
C ILE A 150 -4.46 9.87 0.85
N VAL A 151 -5.36 9.97 1.82
CA VAL A 151 -5.94 8.81 2.48
C VAL A 151 -7.46 8.83 2.33
N ALA A 152 -8.02 7.73 1.84
CA ALA A 152 -9.46 7.53 1.76
C ALA A 152 -10.01 7.07 3.10
N THR A 153 -11.20 7.58 3.44
CA THR A 153 -11.94 7.23 4.64
C THR A 153 -13.28 6.60 4.23
N GLN A 154 -13.92 5.84 5.13
CA GLN A 154 -15.25 5.28 4.86
C GLN A 154 -16.35 6.34 4.99
N GLN A 155 -16.13 7.35 5.82
CA GLN A 155 -17.06 8.44 6.09
C GLN A 155 -16.30 9.77 6.10
N SER A 156 -17.01 10.87 5.85
CA SER A 156 -16.42 12.21 5.98
C SER A 156 -16.01 12.47 7.42
N ILE A 157 -14.76 12.89 7.63
CA ILE A 157 -14.23 13.21 8.96
C ILE A 157 -14.05 14.72 9.03
N SER A 158 -14.67 15.38 10.00
CA SER A 158 -14.53 16.83 10.14
C SER A 158 -13.24 17.21 10.88
N PRO A 159 -12.68 18.40 10.63
CA PRO A 159 -11.52 18.92 11.38
C PRO A 159 -11.72 18.91 12.90
N GLN A 160 -12.94 19.13 13.38
CA GLN A 160 -13.26 19.14 14.81
C GLN A 160 -13.13 17.76 15.46
N ILE A 161 -13.44 16.69 14.72
CA ILE A 161 -13.26 15.30 15.17
C ILE A 161 -11.78 14.91 15.17
N LEU A 162 -11.00 15.42 14.22
CA LEU A 162 -9.56 15.17 14.14
C LEU A 162 -8.76 15.88 15.25
N ALA A 163 -9.18 17.06 15.68
CA ALA A 163 -8.46 17.85 16.70
C ALA A 163 -8.07 17.08 17.97
N PRO A 164 -9.00 16.43 18.72
CA PRO A 164 -8.63 15.68 19.92
C PRO A 164 -7.76 14.45 19.65
N ILE A 165 -7.77 13.94 18.42
CA ILE A 165 -6.90 12.83 18.00
C ILE A 165 -5.48 13.37 17.79
N LEU A 166 -5.33 14.41 16.97
CA LEU A 166 -4.01 14.96 16.59
C LEU A 166 -3.31 15.68 17.75
N THR A 167 -4.03 16.22 18.73
CA THR A 167 -3.40 16.75 19.96
C THR A 167 -2.59 15.69 20.72
N LYS A 168 -2.85 14.39 20.52
CA LYS A 168 -2.05 13.30 21.10
C LYS A 168 -0.61 13.26 20.57
N LEU A 169 -0.32 13.86 19.41
CA LEU A 169 1.04 13.97 18.86
C LEU A 169 1.98 14.75 19.80
N TYR A 170 1.43 15.63 20.63
CA TYR A 170 2.19 16.51 21.53
C TYR A 170 2.00 16.16 23.01
N LYS A 171 1.45 14.99 23.33
CA LYS A 171 1.28 14.56 24.72
C LYS A 171 2.60 14.00 25.26
N GLY A 172 3.30 14.80 26.06
CA GLY A 172 4.50 14.38 26.78
C GLY A 172 5.29 15.58 27.33
N PRO A 173 5.81 15.53 28.57
CA PRO A 173 6.75 16.53 29.05
C PRO A 173 8.13 16.32 28.41
N PRO A 174 8.84 17.37 27.95
CA PRO A 174 8.45 18.77 27.81
C PRO A 174 8.31 19.12 26.32
N LEU A 175 7.20 18.75 25.67
CA LEU A 175 6.87 19.27 24.36
C LEU A 175 5.88 20.43 24.54
N PRO A 176 6.14 21.62 23.96
CA PRO A 176 5.17 22.70 23.98
C PRO A 176 3.88 22.24 23.28
N SER A 177 2.74 22.43 23.94
CA SER A 177 1.44 22.27 23.29
C SER A 177 1.37 23.20 22.09
N LYS A 178 1.34 22.63 20.88
CA LYS A 178 1.23 23.40 19.64
C LYS A 178 -0.21 23.86 19.41
N THR A 179 -0.37 25.10 18.97
CA THR A 179 -1.70 25.67 18.69
C THR A 179 -2.22 25.11 17.38
N ILE A 180 -3.33 24.37 17.45
CA ILE A 180 -4.02 23.85 16.28
C ILE A 180 -5.04 24.88 15.79
N THR A 181 -4.93 25.28 14.53
CA THR A 181 -5.91 26.12 13.85
C THR A 181 -6.90 25.26 13.08
N LEU A 182 -8.19 25.56 13.23
CA LEU A 182 -9.28 24.85 12.58
C LEU A 182 -9.98 25.78 11.58
N SER A 183 -10.30 25.23 10.41
CA SER A 183 -11.25 25.82 9.46
C SER A 183 -12.41 24.85 9.22
N GLN A 184 -13.30 25.18 8.28
CA GLN A 184 -14.41 24.30 7.90
C GLN A 184 -13.92 22.96 7.33
N THR A 185 -12.82 22.98 6.57
CA THR A 185 -12.31 21.80 5.86
C THR A 185 -10.90 21.42 6.27
N SER A 186 -10.17 22.24 7.01
CA SER A 186 -8.79 21.96 7.37
C SER A 186 -8.49 22.06 8.86
N ILE A 187 -7.48 21.30 9.28
CA ILE A 187 -6.84 21.35 10.59
C ILE A 187 -5.33 21.48 10.35
N GLN A 188 -4.69 22.46 10.96
CA GLN A 188 -3.27 22.71 10.72
C GLN A 188 -2.56 23.33 11.92
N ASN A 189 -1.24 23.19 11.95
CA ASN A 189 -0.33 23.93 12.81
C ASN A 189 0.99 24.14 12.05
N GLU A 190 2.08 24.47 12.73
CA GLU A 190 3.38 24.64 12.09
C GLU A 190 3.98 23.35 11.50
N ASP A 191 3.59 22.16 11.96
CA ASP A 191 4.19 20.91 11.49
C ASP A 191 3.43 20.31 10.31
N PHE A 192 2.10 20.48 10.27
CA PHE A 192 1.26 19.81 9.29
C PHE A 192 -0.02 20.59 8.95
N LYS A 193 -0.60 20.22 7.82
CA LYS A 193 -1.96 20.59 7.40
C LYS A 193 -2.70 19.35 6.91
N ILE A 194 -3.90 19.13 7.44
CA ILE A 194 -4.82 18.11 6.96
C ILE A 194 -6.05 18.81 6.39
N THR A 195 -6.40 18.47 5.15
CA THR A 195 -7.59 18.99 4.45
C THR A 195 -8.56 17.85 4.17
N SER A 196 -9.80 18.03 4.60
CA SER A 196 -10.91 17.10 4.38
C SER A 196 -11.65 17.51 3.11
N THR A 197 -11.76 16.58 2.15
CA THR A 197 -12.39 16.85 0.84
C THR A 197 -12.95 15.55 0.23
N PHE A 198 -13.39 15.61 -1.03
CA PHE A 198 -13.88 14.48 -1.79
C PHE A 198 -13.09 14.30 -3.07
N ARG A 199 -12.81 13.04 -3.42
CA ARG A 199 -12.25 12.65 -4.72
C ARG A 199 -13.13 11.55 -5.30
N LYS A 200 -13.69 11.78 -6.50
CA LYS A 200 -14.63 10.85 -7.15
C LYS A 200 -15.77 10.41 -6.21
N ASN A 201 -16.37 11.36 -5.49
CA ASN A 201 -17.41 11.15 -4.47
C ASN A 201 -17.02 10.31 -3.25
N LYS A 202 -15.73 9.98 -3.07
CA LYS A 202 -15.23 9.34 -1.87
C LYS A 202 -14.61 10.39 -0.93
N PRO A 203 -14.90 10.34 0.38
CA PRO A 203 -14.26 11.25 1.32
C PRO A 203 -12.78 10.88 1.45
N ILE A 204 -11.93 11.90 1.41
CA ILE A 204 -10.49 11.78 1.54
C ILE A 204 -9.95 12.83 2.51
N LEU A 205 -8.82 12.51 3.12
CA LEU A 205 -7.98 13.47 3.81
C LEU A 205 -6.68 13.64 3.02
N ILE A 206 -6.31 14.89 2.75
CA ILE A 206 -5.00 15.26 2.22
C ILE A 206 -4.16 15.70 3.41
N ILE A 207 -3.07 15.00 3.68
CA ILE A 207 -2.14 15.28 4.77
C ILE A 207 -0.85 15.81 4.16
N GLU A 208 -0.40 16.99 4.57
CA GLU A 208 0.84 17.63 4.14
C GLU A 208 1.66 18.05 5.36
N ILE A 209 2.97 17.76 5.34
CA ILE A 209 3.94 18.23 6.34
C ILE A 209 4.45 19.62 5.89
N GLN A 210 4.48 20.59 6.80
CA GLN A 210 4.78 21.99 6.49
C GLN A 210 6.24 22.41 6.72
N ASN A 211 6.95 21.74 7.64
CA ASN A 211 8.32 22.08 8.01
C ASN A 211 9.31 20.94 7.72
N GLU A 212 10.47 21.31 7.18
CA GLU A 212 11.77 20.75 7.56
C GLU A 212 12.57 21.85 8.26
#